data_AF-A0A6B3MSI2-F1
#
_entry.id   AF-A0A6B3MSI2-F1
#
_cell.length_a   1.000
_cell.length_b   1.000
_cell.length_c   1.000
_cell.angle_alpha   90.00
_cell.angle_beta   90.00
_cell.angle_gamma   90.00
#
_symmetry.space_group_name_H-M   'P 1'
#
loop_
_entity.id
_entity.type
_entity.pdbx_description
1 polymer ?
#
loop_
_entity_poly.entity_id
_entity_poly.type
_entity_poly.pdbx_seq_one_letter_code
_entity_poly.pdbx_strand_id
1 'polypeptide(L)'
;MMISTAQAAELLGISATRVRFLLSKGRVKGAYKVGRTWVIPLFDGMPVVTPGTRGPKRNWSKRTNYTKAVIHVNQKVIRQNHNTGERNPVITVKRGSKNTYGHTVEVNGPCRVMYRPDNPLHCGARVWIETISDFKVS
;
A
#
# COMPACT_ATOMS: atom_id res chain seq x y z
N MET A 1 0.68 7.06 2.52
CA MET A 1 0.92 5.95 3.47
C MET A 1 2.32 6.12 4.01
N MET A 2 2.54 5.83 5.29
CA MET A 2 3.83 6.02 5.95
C MET A 2 4.35 4.68 6.44
N ILE A 3 5.65 4.45 6.31
CA ILE A 3 6.28 3.17 6.62
C ILE A 3 7.56 3.35 7.43
N SER A 4 7.99 2.26 8.06
CA SER A 4 9.26 2.18 8.80
C SER A 4 10.46 2.01 7.88
N THR A 5 11.66 2.13 8.46
CA THR A 5 12.93 1.88 7.77
C THR A 5 13.07 0.44 7.30
N ALA A 6 12.55 -0.53 8.07
CA ALA A 6 12.58 -1.95 7.71
C ALA A 6 11.69 -2.23 6.50
N GLN A 7 10.46 -1.71 6.51
CA GLN A 7 9.54 -1.81 5.38
C GLN A 7 10.13 -1.13 4.12
N ALA A 8 10.75 0.04 4.27
CA ALA A 8 11.36 0.72 3.12
C ALA A 8 12.53 -0.07 2.52
N ALA A 9 13.29 -0.79 3.35
CA ALA A 9 14.39 -1.65 2.92
C ALA A 9 13.88 -2.80 2.02
N GLU A 10 12.80 -3.45 2.46
CA GLU A 10 12.12 -4.51 1.71
C GLU A 10 11.58 -4.03 0.36
N LEU A 11 10.90 -2.88 0.33
CA LEU A 11 10.36 -2.30 -0.90
C LEU A 11 11.45 -1.91 -1.91
N LEU A 12 12.55 -1.36 -1.41
CA LEU A 12 13.67 -0.91 -2.24
C LEU A 12 14.63 -2.04 -2.62
N GLY A 13 14.49 -3.23 -2.02
CA GLY A 13 15.41 -4.34 -2.23
C GLY A 13 16.85 -4.05 -1.76
N ILE A 14 17.01 -3.25 -0.70
CA ILE A 14 18.32 -2.85 -0.14
C ILE A 14 18.36 -3.06 1.38
N SER A 15 19.55 -3.06 1.99
CA SER A 15 19.66 -3.22 3.44
C SER A 15 19.06 -2.03 4.21
N ALA A 16 18.49 -2.29 5.39
CA ALA A 16 17.98 -1.23 6.28
C ALA A 16 19.07 -0.22 6.65
N THR A 17 20.33 -0.66 6.79
CA THR A 17 21.48 0.21 7.00
C THR A 17 21.68 1.18 5.83
N ARG A 18 21.52 0.70 4.58
CA ARG A 18 21.58 1.58 3.41
C ARG A 18 20.43 2.58 3.38
N VAL A 19 19.22 2.18 3.79
CA VAL A 19 18.09 3.11 3.93
C VAL A 19 18.40 4.19 4.96
N ARG A 20 18.91 3.82 6.16
CA ARG A 20 19.33 4.77 7.19
C ARG A 20 20.41 5.73 6.68
N PHE A 21 21.38 5.23 5.91
CA PHE A 21 22.38 6.07 5.27
C PHE A 21 21.72 7.09 4.33
N LEU A 22 20.80 6.66 3.46
CA LEU A 22 20.08 7.57 2.54
C LEU A 22 19.26 8.62 3.30
N LEU A 23 18.60 8.23 4.39
CA LEU A 23 17.85 9.13 5.26
C LEU A 23 18.76 10.17 5.92
N SER A 24 19.93 9.74 6.44
CA SER A 24 20.92 10.64 7.04
C SER A 24 21.46 11.68 6.05
N LYS A 25 21.44 11.36 4.75
CA LYS A 25 21.85 12.26 3.67
C LYS A 25 20.69 13.09 3.10
N GLY A 26 19.49 13.01 3.67
CA GLY A 26 18.30 13.72 3.18
C GLY A 26 17.83 13.23 1.81
N ARG A 27 18.20 12.02 1.40
CA ARG A 27 17.97 11.50 0.04
C ARG A 27 16.65 10.75 -0.13
N VAL A 28 15.80 10.68 0.90
CA VAL A 28 14.48 10.04 0.83
C VAL A 28 13.42 11.12 0.94
N LYS A 29 12.61 11.28 -0.12
CA LYS A 29 11.64 12.39 -0.24
C LYS A 29 10.62 12.35 0.89
N GLY A 30 10.46 13.47 1.60
CA GLY A 30 9.44 13.65 2.63
C GLY A 30 9.62 12.80 3.89
N ALA A 31 10.74 12.10 4.05
CA ALA A 31 11.01 11.34 5.27
C ALA A 31 11.32 12.27 6.43
N TYR A 32 10.77 11.95 7.60
CA TYR A 32 10.96 12.74 8.83
C TYR A 32 11.14 11.81 10.02
N LYS A 33 11.63 12.37 11.13
CA LYS A 33 11.94 11.60 12.35
C LYS A 33 10.88 11.86 13.40
N VAL A 34 10.32 10.79 13.97
CA VAL A 34 9.44 10.82 15.14
C VAL A 34 10.14 10.09 16.27
N GLY A 35 10.64 10.86 17.25
CA GLY A 35 11.52 10.34 18.30
C GLY A 35 12.78 9.70 17.71
N ARG A 36 12.95 8.39 17.90
CA ARG A 36 14.08 7.61 17.37
C ARG A 36 13.79 6.98 16.00
N THR A 37 12.54 7.00 15.56
CA THR A 37 12.08 6.24 14.39
C THR A 37 11.97 7.15 13.17
N TRP A 38 12.41 6.63 12.02
CA TRP A 38 12.17 7.28 10.73
C TRP A 38 10.80 6.90 10.20
N VAL A 39 10.04 7.91 9.80
CA VAL A 39 8.76 7.80 9.12
C VAL A 39 8.98 8.17 7.65
N ILE A 40 8.69 7.23 6.76
CA ILE A 40 8.98 7.36 5.33
C ILE A 40 7.67 7.36 4.56
N PRO A 41 7.30 8.43 3.84
CA PRO A 41 6.10 8.46 3.02
C PRO A 41 6.31 7.66 1.72
N LEU A 42 5.24 6.99 1.31
CA LEU A 42 5.15 6.33 0.01
C LEU A 42 4.47 7.23 -1.00
N PHE A 43 5.06 7.32 -2.19
CA PHE A 43 4.51 7.92 -3.38
C PHE A 43 4.25 6.79 -4.38
N ASP A 44 3.00 6.63 -4.82
CA ASP A 44 2.57 5.52 -5.68
C ASP A 44 2.98 4.13 -5.14
N GLY A 45 2.99 3.99 -3.81
CA GLY A 45 3.34 2.74 -3.13
C GLY A 45 4.84 2.51 -2.96
N MET A 46 5.71 3.45 -3.34
CA MET A 46 7.16 3.31 -3.26
C MET A 46 7.84 4.48 -2.52
N PRO A 47 8.93 4.23 -1.76
CA PRO A 47 9.79 5.30 -1.28
C PRO A 47 10.55 5.94 -2.44
N VAL A 48 10.54 7.27 -2.51
CA VAL A 48 11.27 8.00 -3.56
C VAL A 48 12.64 8.41 -3.05
N VAL A 49 13.69 7.91 -3.70
CA VAL A 49 15.09 8.21 -3.34
C VAL A 49 15.75 9.07 -4.40
N THR A 50 16.19 10.27 -4.02
CA THR A 50 16.90 11.21 -4.88
C THR A 50 18.26 10.64 -5.31
N PRO A 51 18.62 10.70 -6.61
CA PRO A 51 19.91 10.23 -7.10
C PRO A 51 21.06 11.03 -6.48
N GLY A 52 22.26 10.43 -6.48
CA GLY A 52 23.47 11.10 -6.03
C GLY A 52 24.13 11.75 -7.23
N THR A 53 24.93 12.79 -6.99
CA THR A 53 25.58 13.56 -8.05
C THR A 53 26.79 12.85 -8.65
N ARG A 54 27.44 11.96 -7.90
CA ARG A 54 28.65 11.24 -8.31
C ARG A 54 28.45 9.72 -8.31
N GLY A 55 29.23 9.05 -9.15
CA GLY A 55 29.27 7.59 -9.26
C GLY A 55 28.26 7.02 -10.27
N PRO A 56 28.33 5.70 -10.51
CA PRO A 56 27.49 5.05 -11.50
C PRO A 56 25.99 5.22 -11.20
N LYS A 57 25.20 5.37 -12.27
CA LYS A 57 23.75 5.32 -12.18
C LYS A 57 23.35 3.99 -11.56
N ARG A 58 22.38 4.08 -10.70
CA ARG A 58 22.05 3.03 -9.77
C ARG A 58 21.20 1.97 -10.48
N ASN A 59 21.70 0.74 -10.58
CA ASN A 59 20.95 -0.38 -11.12
C ASN A 59 20.15 -1.07 -10.00
N TRP A 60 19.07 -0.43 -9.54
CA TRP A 60 18.11 -1.05 -8.62
C TRP A 60 17.14 -1.92 -9.43
N SER A 61 17.67 -3.01 -9.98
CA SER A 61 16.93 -3.90 -10.86
C SER A 61 15.90 -4.76 -10.12
N LYS A 62 16.03 -4.94 -8.81
CA LYS A 62 15.07 -5.72 -8.01
C LYS A 62 14.04 -4.81 -7.38
N ARG A 63 13.05 -4.36 -8.16
CA ARG A 63 11.76 -4.02 -7.54
C ARG A 63 11.21 -5.32 -6.99
N THR A 64 11.13 -5.45 -5.68
CA THR A 64 10.34 -6.52 -5.07
C THR A 64 8.93 -6.44 -5.68
N ASN A 65 8.31 -7.60 -5.97
CA ASN A 65 6.93 -7.67 -6.48
C ASN A 65 5.95 -7.17 -5.42
N TYR A 66 5.91 -5.85 -5.27
CA TYR A 66 5.06 -5.20 -4.34
C TYR A 66 3.75 -4.87 -5.03
N THR A 67 2.79 -5.76 -4.87
CA THR A 67 1.46 -5.57 -5.42
C THR A 67 0.58 -4.94 -4.35
N LYS A 68 0.25 -3.66 -4.55
CA LYS A 68 -0.76 -2.95 -3.75
C LYS A 68 -2.06 -3.75 -3.76
N ALA A 69 -2.63 -3.95 -2.59
CA ALA A 69 -3.96 -4.49 -2.43
C ALA A 69 -4.98 -3.35 -2.32
N VAL A 70 -6.11 -3.52 -3.00
CA VAL A 70 -7.25 -2.61 -2.98
C VAL A 70 -8.42 -3.35 -2.37
N ILE A 71 -8.95 -2.83 -1.27
CA ILE A 71 -10.10 -3.38 -0.56
C ILE A 71 -11.28 -2.44 -0.80
N HIS A 72 -12.39 -2.99 -1.28
CA HIS A 72 -13.61 -2.22 -1.47
C HIS A 72 -14.84 -2.98 -0.98
N VAL A 73 -15.92 -2.23 -0.74
CA VAL A 73 -17.21 -2.77 -0.35
C VAL A 73 -18.15 -2.77 -1.55
N ASN A 74 -18.75 -3.91 -1.85
CA ASN A 74 -19.68 -4.08 -2.95
C ASN A 74 -21.10 -3.71 -2.53
N GLN A 75 -21.49 -2.47 -2.83
CA GLN A 75 -22.81 -1.94 -2.50
C GLN A 75 -23.96 -2.72 -3.17
N LYS A 76 -23.74 -3.30 -4.37
CA LYS A 76 -24.79 -4.07 -5.07
C LYS A 76 -25.14 -5.33 -4.30
N VAL A 77 -24.13 -6.06 -3.81
CA VAL A 77 -24.32 -7.27 -3.00
C VAL A 77 -24.98 -6.94 -1.67
N ILE A 78 -24.61 -5.83 -1.03
CA ILE A 78 -25.29 -5.37 0.20
C ILE A 78 -26.80 -5.18 -0.05
N ARG A 79 -27.17 -4.46 -1.11
CA ARG A 79 -28.58 -4.22 -1.45
C ARG A 79 -29.32 -5.52 -1.75
N GLN A 80 -28.70 -6.43 -2.49
CA GLN A 80 -29.29 -7.75 -2.78
C GLN A 80 -29.50 -8.56 -1.50
N ASN A 81 -28.46 -8.71 -0.67
CA ASN A 81 -28.55 -9.43 0.61
C ASN A 81 -29.65 -8.87 1.53
N HIS A 82 -29.84 -7.54 1.54
CA HIS A 82 -30.90 -6.89 2.30
C HIS A 82 -32.29 -7.26 1.75
N ASN A 83 -32.46 -7.30 0.42
CA ASN A 83 -33.75 -7.56 -0.21
C ASN A 83 -34.13 -9.04 -0.23
N THR A 84 -33.17 -9.95 -0.41
CA THR A 84 -33.42 -11.40 -0.52
C THR A 84 -33.21 -12.14 0.80
N GLY A 85 -32.58 -11.50 1.79
CA GLY A 85 -32.19 -12.14 3.05
C GLY A 85 -30.88 -12.95 2.95
N GLU A 86 -30.25 -13.01 1.77
CA GLU A 86 -28.98 -13.69 1.56
C GLU A 86 -27.84 -13.10 2.41
N ARG A 87 -26.75 -13.84 2.53
CA ARG A 87 -25.56 -13.49 3.30
C ARG A 87 -24.30 -13.65 2.47
N ASN A 88 -24.30 -13.18 1.23
CA ASN A 88 -23.11 -13.23 0.37
C ASN A 88 -22.01 -12.28 0.87
N PRO A 89 -20.72 -12.58 0.63
CA PRO A 89 -19.61 -11.71 1.02
C PRO A 89 -19.66 -10.36 0.30
N VAL A 90 -19.53 -9.28 1.06
CA VAL A 90 -19.69 -7.90 0.57
C VAL A 90 -18.35 -7.18 0.40
N ILE A 91 -17.27 -7.73 0.92
CA ILE A 91 -15.93 -7.14 0.83
C ILE A 91 -15.15 -7.89 -0.25
N THR A 92 -14.45 -7.14 -1.09
CA THR A 92 -13.51 -7.71 -2.07
C THR A 92 -12.15 -7.09 -1.86
N VAL A 93 -11.13 -7.95 -1.81
CA VAL A 93 -9.72 -7.58 -1.83
C VAL A 93 -9.12 -7.97 -3.16
N LYS A 94 -8.62 -6.98 -3.90
CA LYS A 94 -7.92 -7.17 -5.17
C LYS A 94 -6.42 -6.98 -4.96
N ARG A 95 -5.61 -8.01 -5.22
CA ARG A 95 -4.14 -7.93 -5.22
C ARG A 95 -3.65 -8.43 -6.59
N GLY A 96 -3.28 -7.48 -7.46
CA GLY A 96 -2.89 -7.79 -8.84
C GLY A 96 -4.10 -8.25 -9.65
N SER A 97 -4.01 -9.45 -10.24
CA SER A 97 -5.11 -10.10 -10.96
C SER A 97 -6.06 -10.90 -10.04
N LYS A 98 -5.64 -11.21 -8.80
CA LYS A 98 -6.43 -12.02 -7.87
C LYS A 98 -7.47 -11.18 -7.14
N ASN A 99 -8.71 -11.67 -7.11
CA ASN A 99 -9.77 -11.17 -6.24
C ASN A 99 -10.05 -12.18 -5.13
N THR A 100 -10.27 -11.70 -3.91
CA THR A 100 -10.64 -12.51 -2.75
C THR A 100 -11.85 -11.86 -2.09
N TYR A 101 -12.88 -12.64 -1.81
CA TYR A 101 -14.15 -12.17 -1.25
C TYR A 101 -14.28 -12.62 0.19
N GLY A 102 -14.87 -11.79 1.04
CA GLY A 102 -15.12 -12.13 2.43
C GLY A 102 -16.13 -11.21 3.11
N HIS A 103 -16.42 -11.54 4.36
CA HIS A 103 -17.25 -10.74 5.25
C HIS A 103 -16.42 -9.75 6.07
N THR A 104 -15.17 -10.12 6.36
CA THR A 104 -14.22 -9.32 7.14
C THR A 104 -12.86 -9.33 6.46
N VAL A 105 -12.13 -8.22 6.59
CA VAL A 105 -10.75 -8.10 6.15
C VAL A 105 -9.93 -7.46 7.26
N GLU A 106 -8.90 -8.17 7.71
CA GLU A 106 -7.92 -7.68 8.68
C GLU A 106 -6.65 -7.28 7.93
N VAL A 107 -6.12 -6.08 8.20
CA VAL A 107 -4.90 -5.56 7.56
C VAL A 107 -3.79 -5.46 8.60
N ASN A 108 -2.70 -6.21 8.40
CA ASN A 108 -1.59 -6.31 9.35
C ASN A 108 -0.51 -5.26 9.06
N GLY A 109 -0.90 -4.00 9.03
CA GLY A 109 0.02 -2.90 8.84
C GLY A 109 -0.62 -1.65 8.23
N PRO A 110 0.21 -0.73 7.70
CA PRO A 110 -0.29 0.56 7.23
C PRO A 110 -1.25 0.40 6.06
N CYS A 111 -2.39 1.06 6.18
CA CYS A 111 -3.37 1.20 5.13
C CYS A 111 -3.74 2.68 4.95
N ARG A 112 -4.45 2.99 3.87
CA ARG A 112 -4.99 4.33 3.61
C ARG A 112 -6.39 4.20 3.06
N VAL A 113 -7.34 4.88 3.68
CA VAL A 113 -8.68 5.09 3.10
C VAL A 113 -8.57 6.18 2.02
N MET A 114 -9.13 5.91 0.84
CA MET A 114 -9.12 6.78 -0.32
C MET A 114 -10.56 7.09 -0.72
N TYR A 115 -10.84 8.37 -0.97
CA TYR A 115 -12.07 8.81 -1.63
C TYR A 115 -11.70 9.59 -2.89
N ARG A 116 -12.19 9.14 -4.04
CA ARG A 116 -12.02 9.79 -5.35
C ARG A 116 -13.33 9.69 -6.14
N PRO A 117 -14.18 10.72 -6.11
CA PRO A 117 -15.45 10.70 -6.84
C PRO A 117 -15.26 10.77 -8.36
N ASP A 118 -14.31 11.57 -8.84
CA ASP A 118 -14.10 11.87 -10.26
C ASP A 118 -13.22 10.84 -10.98
N ASN A 119 -12.47 10.05 -10.22
CA ASN A 119 -11.61 8.99 -10.75
C ASN A 119 -11.80 7.69 -9.94
N PRO A 120 -12.96 7.02 -10.11
CA PRO A 120 -13.27 5.80 -9.39
C PRO A 120 -12.40 4.62 -9.86
N LEU A 121 -12.38 3.55 -9.07
CA LEU A 121 -11.82 2.28 -9.53
C LEU A 121 -12.59 1.75 -10.74
N HIS A 122 -11.96 0.85 -11.52
CA HIS A 122 -12.58 0.19 -12.68
C HIS A 122 -13.93 -0.49 -12.35
N CYS A 123 -14.12 -0.93 -11.11
CA CYS A 123 -15.37 -1.51 -10.62
C CYS A 123 -16.45 -0.48 -10.20
N GLY A 124 -16.17 0.83 -10.35
CA GLY A 124 -17.06 1.93 -9.99
C GLY A 124 -16.97 2.40 -8.54
N ALA A 125 -16.16 1.74 -7.69
CA ALA A 125 -15.99 2.13 -6.31
C ALA A 125 -15.26 3.49 -6.20
N ARG A 126 -15.90 4.44 -5.50
CA ARG A 126 -15.37 5.80 -5.23
C ARG A 126 -14.64 5.91 -3.90
N VAL A 127 -14.90 4.98 -2.98
CA VAL A 127 -14.20 4.84 -1.69
C VAL A 127 -13.60 3.45 -1.64
N TRP A 128 -12.33 3.36 -1.24
CA TRP A 128 -11.63 2.09 -1.03
C TRP A 128 -10.51 2.24 -0.02
N ILE A 129 -9.97 1.12 0.44
CA ILE A 129 -8.78 1.07 1.28
C ILE A 129 -7.64 0.53 0.41
N GLU A 130 -6.52 1.23 0.43
CA GLU A 130 -5.27 0.75 -0.14
C GLU A 130 -4.36 0.26 0.96
N THR A 131 -3.84 -0.95 0.78
CA THR A 131 -2.81 -1.49 1.67
C THR A 131 -1.73 -2.18 0.87
N ILE A 132 -0.64 -2.36 1.56
CA ILE A 132 0.61 -2.87 1.06
C ILE A 132 1.11 -4.02 1.93
N SER A 133 0.54 -4.09 3.11
CA SER A 133 0.79 -5.09 4.12
C SER A 133 -0.01 -6.33 3.79
N ASP A 134 0.35 -7.41 4.47
CA ASP A 134 -0.45 -8.61 4.41
C ASP A 134 -1.80 -8.39 5.08
N PHE A 135 -2.75 -9.20 4.64
CA PHE A 135 -4.13 -9.13 5.07
C PHE A 135 -4.71 -10.55 5.16
N LYS A 136 -5.71 -10.71 6.00
CA LYS A 136 -6.50 -11.93 6.13
C LYS A 136 -7.94 -11.61 5.76
N VAL A 137 -8.56 -12.52 5.00
CA VAL A 137 -9.97 -12.42 4.58
C VAL A 137 -10.72 -13.61 5.16
N SER A 138 -11.88 -13.36 5.74
CA SER A 138 -12.80 -14.36 6.30
C SER A 138 -14.24 -14.04 5.94
#